data_AF-A0A9N8EY61-F1
#
_entry.id   AF-A0A9N8EY61-F1
#
_cell.length_a   1.000
_cell.length_b   1.000
_cell.length_c   1.000
_cell.angle_alpha   90.00
_cell.angle_beta   90.00
_cell.angle_gamma   90.00
#
_symmetry.space_group_name_H-M   'P 1'
#
loop_
_entity.id
_entity.type
_entity.pdbx_description
1 polymer ?
#
loop_
_entity_poly.entity_id
_entity_poly.type
_entity_poly.pdbx_seq_one_letter_code
_entity_poly.pdbx_strand_id
1 'polypeptide(L)'
;MIASNKAAIFSLLAFLLGGVTAQNHFQAQQQELNRNRALWQSKGITSYHYDYEQMGPDPLNTVYPWTITVQPPNPPTAKDGNHNQILWTTHSPIDKFFQVIQGHINANTAKQIDVQYNPQLGYPQTIYVVLANGVVYDVDLTNVVPIHQVSPLTNRNPTPIQQVAQAEAQWKSKHIYNYAYVYNNHGSNPHNIVYPWDVTVRNGNQASGKDGNHNQIFYEPHPQTMEELFQRIRNAYSQHAKFIEVRYNKVYGFPEDIFIVYNDQTPDATYDAEITNFVIQ
;
A
#
# COMPACT_ATOMS: atom_id res chain seq x y z
N MET A 1 37.27 -7.40 9.82
CA MET A 1 36.25 -6.44 10.28
C MET A 1 36.88 -5.07 10.31
N ILE A 2 36.57 -4.22 9.33
CA ILE A 2 37.07 -2.84 9.25
C ILE A 2 35.90 -1.95 9.68
N ALA A 3 36.00 -1.33 10.86
CA ALA A 3 35.01 -0.39 11.36
C ALA A 3 35.24 0.99 10.70
N SER A 4 34.23 1.50 10.02
CA SER A 4 34.22 2.84 9.42
C SER A 4 33.72 3.86 10.45
N ASN A 5 34.63 4.70 10.97
CA ASN A 5 34.28 5.85 11.79
C ASN A 5 33.82 7.03 10.91
N LYS A 6 32.56 7.44 11.05
CA LYS A 6 32.08 8.74 10.56
C LYS A 6 31.65 9.59 11.75
N ALA A 7 32.39 10.66 12.00
CA ALA A 7 32.07 11.66 13.02
C ALA A 7 31.15 12.73 12.44
N ALA A 8 30.03 13.00 13.12
CA ALA A 8 29.13 14.11 12.81
C ALA A 8 29.32 15.25 13.80
N ILE A 9 29.42 16.49 13.31
CA ILE A 9 29.54 17.72 14.09
C ILE A 9 28.13 18.31 14.24
N PHE A 10 27.68 18.55 15.48
CA PHE A 10 26.44 19.25 15.79
C PHE A 10 26.71 20.61 16.45
N SER A 11 26.12 21.67 15.87
CA SER A 11 26.04 23.00 16.49
C SER A 11 24.75 23.13 17.29
N LEU A 12 24.87 23.50 18.57
CA LEU A 12 23.77 23.70 19.50
C LEU A 12 23.49 25.21 19.66
N LEU A 13 22.28 25.66 19.34
CA LEU A 13 21.79 27.01 19.65
C LEU A 13 20.61 26.88 20.62
N ALA A 14 20.68 27.55 21.77
CA ALA A 14 19.67 27.50 22.82
C ALA A 14 18.72 28.70 22.75
N PHE A 15 17.41 28.45 22.82
CA PHE A 15 16.39 29.43 23.19
C PHE A 15 15.44 28.81 24.22
N LEU A 16 15.23 29.55 25.32
CA LEU A 16 14.34 29.23 26.43
C LEU A 16 13.13 30.18 26.38
N LEU A 17 11.92 29.62 26.45
CA LEU A 17 10.78 29.98 27.33
C LEU A 17 9.44 29.55 26.71
N GLY A 18 8.67 28.76 27.46
CA GLY A 18 7.20 28.70 27.34
C GLY A 18 6.60 27.36 26.90
N GLY A 19 6.10 26.58 27.86
CA GLY A 19 5.25 25.41 27.65
C GLY A 19 6.02 24.10 27.44
N VAL A 20 6.06 23.24 28.48
CA VAL A 20 6.54 21.85 28.35
C VAL A 20 5.50 21.05 27.57
N THR A 21 5.35 21.34 26.28
CA THR A 21 4.81 20.35 25.35
C THR A 21 5.82 19.22 25.34
N ALA A 22 5.35 17.98 25.52
CA ALA A 22 6.22 16.81 25.45
C ALA A 22 6.98 16.88 24.12
N GLN A 23 8.27 17.24 24.19
CA GLN A 23 9.08 17.49 23.02
C GLN A 23 9.21 16.15 22.32
N ASN A 24 8.62 16.02 21.12
CA ASN A 24 8.71 14.79 20.36
C ASN A 24 10.19 14.49 20.14
N HIS A 25 10.66 13.39 20.73
CA HIS A 25 12.07 12.99 20.72
C HIS A 25 12.61 12.79 19.29
N PHE A 26 11.73 12.69 18.30
CA PHE A 26 12.05 12.50 16.89
C PHE A 26 11.71 13.69 15.99
N GLN A 27 11.68 14.93 16.52
CA GLN A 27 11.34 16.12 15.72
C GLN A 27 12.27 16.31 14.50
N ALA A 28 13.57 16.07 14.64
CA ALA A 28 14.52 16.17 13.53
C ALA A 28 14.25 15.12 12.45
N GLN A 29 14.03 13.86 12.86
CA GLN A 29 13.68 12.75 11.98
C GLN A 29 12.35 13.01 11.26
N GLN A 30 11.37 13.62 11.94
CA GLN A 30 10.10 13.99 11.32
C GLN A 30 10.27 15.02 10.20
N GLN A 31 11.11 16.03 10.41
CA GLN A 31 11.39 17.04 9.38
C GLN A 31 12.15 16.42 8.20
N GLU A 32 13.10 15.54 8.47
CA GLU A 32 13.84 14.83 7.44
C GLU A 32 12.94 13.90 6.62
N LEU A 33 12.07 13.14 7.28
CA LEU A 33 11.06 12.29 6.65
C LEU A 33 10.16 13.10 5.71
N ASN A 34 9.60 14.22 6.19
CA ASN A 34 8.70 15.06 5.41
C ASN A 34 9.37 15.63 4.16
N ARG A 35 10.59 16.16 4.31
CA ARG A 35 11.37 16.71 3.20
C ARG A 35 11.69 15.66 2.14
N ASN A 36 12.17 14.49 2.56
CA ASN A 36 12.56 13.42 1.64
C ASN A 36 11.35 12.77 0.96
N ARG A 37 10.23 12.62 1.68
CA ARG A 37 8.97 12.18 1.08
C ARG A 37 8.47 13.14 0.01
N ALA A 38 8.52 14.44 0.28
CA ALA A 38 8.15 15.46 -0.71
C ALA A 38 9.08 15.41 -1.94
N LEU A 39 10.39 15.21 -1.73
CA LEU A 39 11.35 15.02 -2.82
C LEU A 39 11.00 13.80 -3.67
N TRP A 40 10.75 12.64 -3.05
CA TRP A 40 10.32 11.41 -3.75
C TRP A 40 9.06 11.63 -4.58
N GLN A 41 8.02 12.22 -3.98
CA GLN A 41 6.77 12.53 -4.66
C GLN A 41 6.97 13.50 -5.83
N SER A 42 7.85 14.49 -5.69
CA SER A 42 8.14 15.46 -6.76
C SER A 42 8.75 14.84 -8.01
N LYS A 43 9.38 13.65 -7.90
CA LYS A 43 9.95 12.95 -9.05
C LYS A 43 8.90 12.28 -9.92
N GLY A 44 7.67 12.09 -9.42
CA GLY A 44 6.60 11.42 -10.15
C GLY A 44 6.95 9.98 -10.56
N ILE A 45 7.86 9.32 -9.83
CA ILE A 45 8.29 7.95 -10.13
C ILE A 45 7.22 6.99 -9.64
N THR A 46 6.48 6.41 -10.58
CA THR A 46 5.42 5.42 -10.27
C THR A 46 5.84 4.00 -10.62
N SER A 47 6.83 3.82 -11.51
CA SER A 47 7.34 2.51 -11.92
C SER A 47 8.85 2.42 -11.70
N TYR A 48 9.29 1.42 -10.96
CA TYR A 48 10.68 1.24 -10.56
C TYR A 48 10.93 -0.20 -10.12
N HIS A 49 12.19 -0.61 -10.14
CA HIS A 49 12.64 -1.76 -9.37
C HIS A 49 13.58 -1.30 -8.27
N TYR A 50 13.70 -2.10 -7.22
CA TYR A 50 14.67 -1.91 -6.17
C TYR A 50 15.04 -3.24 -5.53
N ASP A 51 16.24 -3.31 -4.97
CA ASP A 51 16.69 -4.45 -4.20
C ASP A 51 16.43 -4.19 -2.71
N TYR A 52 15.88 -5.19 -2.04
CA TYR A 52 15.48 -5.17 -0.64
C TYR A 52 16.30 -6.18 0.14
N GLU A 53 16.91 -5.73 1.22
CA GLU A 53 17.55 -6.60 2.21
C GLU A 53 17.05 -6.21 3.59
N GLN A 54 16.77 -7.22 4.43
CA GLN A 54 16.37 -6.99 5.81
C GLN A 54 17.29 -7.80 6.72
N MET A 55 18.00 -7.11 7.61
CA MET A 55 18.84 -7.75 8.61
C MET A 55 18.00 -8.03 9.85
N GLY A 56 17.50 -9.26 9.94
CA GLY A 56 16.72 -9.73 11.08
C GLY A 56 16.45 -11.23 11.00
N PRO A 57 16.08 -11.88 12.11
CA PRO A 57 15.66 -13.27 12.08
C PRO A 57 14.26 -13.37 11.47
N ASP A 58 14.15 -13.25 10.15
CA ASP A 58 12.96 -13.71 9.44
C ASP A 58 13.12 -15.21 9.15
N PRO A 59 12.33 -16.09 9.82
CA PRO A 59 12.44 -17.53 9.62
C PRO A 59 11.90 -17.99 8.26
N LEU A 60 11.24 -17.12 7.48
CA LEU A 60 10.50 -17.51 6.27
C LEU A 60 11.23 -17.21 4.95
N ASN A 61 12.31 -16.43 4.95
CA ASN A 61 13.21 -16.34 3.79
C ASN A 61 14.60 -15.82 4.18
N THR A 62 15.63 -16.51 3.70
CA THR A 62 17.04 -16.16 3.97
C THR A 62 17.84 -15.81 2.71
N VAL A 63 17.22 -15.88 1.52
CA VAL A 63 17.92 -15.65 0.25
C VAL A 63 17.72 -14.19 -0.20
N TYR A 64 18.52 -13.30 0.39
CA TYR A 64 18.61 -11.89 0.02
C TYR A 64 19.70 -11.64 -1.06
N PRO A 65 19.67 -10.47 -1.73
CA PRO A 65 18.61 -9.47 -1.73
C PRO A 65 17.38 -9.93 -2.51
N TRP A 66 16.21 -9.35 -2.21
CA TRP A 66 15.01 -9.52 -3.03
C TRP A 66 14.93 -8.39 -4.05
N THR A 67 14.72 -8.72 -5.32
CA THR A 67 14.44 -7.71 -6.35
C THR A 67 12.93 -7.49 -6.44
N ILE A 68 12.49 -6.29 -6.08
CA ILE A 68 11.09 -5.87 -6.08
C ILE A 68 10.83 -5.05 -7.34
N THR A 69 9.76 -5.37 -8.05
CA THR A 69 9.29 -4.60 -9.21
C THR A 69 7.94 -3.97 -8.90
N VAL A 70 7.89 -2.64 -8.93
CA VAL A 70 6.69 -1.83 -8.78
C VAL A 70 6.33 -1.27 -10.14
N GLN A 71 5.19 -1.70 -10.71
CA GLN A 71 4.74 -1.25 -12.02
C GLN A 71 3.20 -1.16 -12.07
N PRO A 72 2.62 -0.05 -11.59
CA PRO A 72 1.19 0.19 -11.69
C PRO A 72 0.68 0.04 -13.13
N PRO A 73 -0.54 -0.50 -13.33
CA PRO A 73 -1.52 -0.87 -12.30
C PRO A 73 -1.33 -2.28 -11.72
N ASN A 74 -0.24 -2.98 -12.06
CA ASN A 74 -0.03 -4.34 -11.58
C ASN A 74 0.49 -4.31 -10.12
N PRO A 75 0.13 -5.30 -9.29
CA PRO A 75 0.65 -5.39 -7.92
C PRO A 75 2.18 -5.56 -7.94
N PRO A 76 2.88 -5.06 -6.92
CA PRO A 76 4.31 -5.28 -6.79
C PRO A 76 4.68 -6.77 -6.77
N THR A 77 5.68 -7.14 -7.56
CA THR A 77 6.21 -8.51 -7.60
C THR A 77 7.61 -8.56 -7.01
N ALA A 78 8.02 -9.72 -6.49
CA ALA A 78 9.37 -9.89 -5.97
C ALA A 78 9.99 -11.23 -6.36
N LYS A 79 11.31 -11.23 -6.45
CA LYS A 79 12.14 -12.41 -6.63
C LYS A 79 13.22 -12.44 -5.58
N ASP A 80 13.53 -13.63 -5.06
CA ASP A 80 14.66 -13.82 -4.14
C ASP A 80 16.01 -13.72 -4.87
N GLY A 81 17.12 -13.80 -4.13
CA GLY A 81 18.47 -13.77 -4.72
C GLY A 81 18.77 -14.93 -5.68
N ASN A 82 17.94 -15.99 -5.70
CA ASN A 82 18.00 -17.11 -6.64
C ASN A 82 17.06 -16.92 -7.84
N HIS A 83 16.38 -15.78 -7.95
CA HIS A 83 15.36 -15.45 -8.96
C HIS A 83 14.05 -16.25 -8.85
N ASN A 84 13.82 -16.96 -7.74
CA ASN A 84 12.53 -17.59 -7.48
C ASN A 84 11.49 -16.53 -7.13
N GLN A 85 10.28 -16.70 -7.63
CA GLN A 85 9.18 -15.79 -7.30
C GLN A 85 8.81 -15.91 -5.82
N ILE A 86 8.71 -14.77 -5.14
CA ILE A 86 8.20 -14.65 -3.79
C ILE A 86 6.68 -14.43 -3.90
N LEU A 87 5.89 -15.33 -3.31
CA LEU A 87 4.42 -15.38 -3.48
C LEU A 87 3.64 -14.68 -2.36
N TRP A 88 4.31 -13.94 -1.49
CA TRP A 88 3.68 -13.37 -0.31
C TRP A 88 2.95 -12.08 -0.68
N THR A 89 1.88 -11.78 0.03
CA THR A 89 0.84 -10.83 -0.43
C THR A 89 1.19 -9.35 -0.28
N THR A 90 2.36 -8.97 0.24
CA THR A 90 2.65 -7.55 0.53
C THR A 90 4.10 -7.14 0.26
N HIS A 91 4.52 -7.13 -1.02
CA HIS A 91 5.75 -6.42 -1.37
C HIS A 91 5.49 -4.91 -1.30
N SER A 92 6.29 -4.20 -0.51
CA SER A 92 6.02 -2.83 -0.14
C SER A 92 6.51 -1.83 -1.19
N PRO A 93 5.68 -1.00 -1.82
CA PRO A 93 6.17 0.18 -2.53
C PRO A 93 7.03 1.07 -1.60
N ILE A 94 7.91 1.89 -2.17
CA ILE A 94 8.73 2.86 -1.41
C ILE A 94 7.88 3.70 -0.44
N ASP A 95 6.65 4.05 -0.82
CA ASP A 95 5.70 4.78 0.05
C ASP A 95 5.38 4.07 1.37
N LYS A 96 5.39 2.74 1.41
CA LYS A 96 5.16 1.99 2.65
C LYS A 96 6.31 2.17 3.64
N PHE A 97 7.55 2.30 3.18
CA PHE A 97 8.69 2.56 4.08
C PHE A 97 8.59 3.94 4.75
N PHE A 98 8.11 4.96 4.04
CA PHE A 98 7.79 6.25 4.66
C PHE A 98 6.72 6.09 5.76
N GLN A 99 5.72 5.23 5.57
CA GLN A 99 4.69 4.95 6.58
C GLN A 99 5.25 4.19 7.79
N VAL A 100 6.15 3.23 7.57
CA VAL A 100 6.84 2.49 8.66
C VAL A 100 7.63 3.46 9.53
N ILE A 101 8.46 4.32 8.92
CA ILE A 101 9.24 5.33 9.66
C ILE A 101 8.30 6.28 10.42
N GLN A 102 7.25 6.79 9.75
CA GLN A 102 6.24 7.65 10.39
C GLN A 102 5.56 6.96 11.58
N GLY A 103 5.27 5.66 11.45
CA GLY A 103 4.66 4.85 12.51
C GLY A 103 5.55 4.80 13.75
N HIS A 104 6.84 4.57 13.59
CA HIS A 104 7.79 4.57 14.72
C HIS A 104 7.98 5.95 15.35
N ILE A 105 8.01 7.02 14.55
CA ILE A 105 8.06 8.40 15.06
C ILE A 105 6.80 8.71 15.89
N ASN A 106 5.61 8.37 15.37
CA ASN A 106 4.34 8.69 16.03
C ASN A 106 4.10 7.87 17.30
N ALA A 107 4.45 6.59 17.27
CA ALA A 107 4.23 5.69 18.40
C ALA A 107 5.19 5.97 19.56
N ASN A 108 6.30 6.68 19.30
CA ASN A 108 7.37 6.93 20.28
C ASN A 108 7.85 5.63 20.98
N THR A 109 7.78 4.51 20.25
CA THR A 109 8.17 3.17 20.73
C THR A 109 9.63 2.84 20.42
N ALA A 110 10.25 3.63 19.55
CA ALA A 110 11.66 3.51 19.22
C ALA A 110 12.53 4.25 20.25
N LYS A 111 13.69 3.67 20.58
CA LYS A 111 14.81 4.34 21.23
C LYS A 111 15.65 5.12 20.23
N GLN A 112 15.73 4.63 18.99
CA GLN A 112 16.57 5.17 17.94
C GLN A 112 15.88 4.95 16.59
N ILE A 113 15.92 5.98 15.75
CA ILE A 113 15.46 5.95 14.36
C ILE A 113 16.54 6.68 13.56
N ASP A 114 17.28 5.92 12.75
CA ASP A 114 18.25 6.45 11.81
C ASP A 114 17.86 6.02 10.41
N VAL A 115 17.72 7.00 9.52
CA VAL A 115 17.34 6.76 8.13
C VAL A 115 18.33 7.49 7.25
N GLN A 116 18.95 6.78 6.30
CA GLN A 116 19.71 7.42 5.24
C GLN A 116 18.82 7.53 4.02
N TYR A 117 18.62 8.74 3.51
CA TYR A 117 17.84 8.98 2.31
C TYR A 117 18.74 9.14 1.09
N ASN A 118 18.26 8.70 -0.07
CA ASN A 118 18.91 9.00 -1.34
C ASN A 118 18.82 10.51 -1.61
N PRO A 119 19.93 11.23 -1.77
CA PRO A 119 19.90 12.69 -1.88
C PRO A 119 19.30 13.19 -3.20
N GLN A 120 19.24 12.34 -4.24
CA GLN A 120 18.74 12.71 -5.56
C GLN A 120 17.25 12.45 -5.70
N LEU A 121 16.79 11.31 -5.19
CA LEU A 121 15.43 10.80 -5.36
C LEU A 121 14.59 10.88 -4.08
N GLY A 122 15.19 11.00 -2.89
CA GLY A 122 14.49 11.18 -1.62
C GLY A 122 13.91 9.91 -0.99
N TYR A 123 14.04 8.73 -1.61
CA TYR A 123 13.59 7.48 -0.98
C TYR A 123 14.54 7.06 0.17
N PRO A 124 14.07 6.32 1.19
CA PRO A 124 14.94 5.75 2.23
C PRO A 124 15.89 4.70 1.62
N GLN A 125 17.19 4.83 1.77
CA GLN A 125 18.18 3.81 1.39
C GLN A 125 18.47 2.84 2.51
N THR A 126 18.53 3.32 3.76
CA THR A 126 18.72 2.47 4.93
C THR A 126 17.72 2.90 5.99
N ILE A 127 17.15 1.96 6.72
CA ILE A 127 16.20 2.22 7.82
C ILE A 127 16.65 1.38 9.00
N TYR A 128 17.16 2.04 10.03
CA TYR A 128 17.62 1.41 11.26
C TYR A 128 16.77 1.92 12.42
N VAL A 129 15.98 1.04 13.01
CA VAL A 129 15.11 1.35 14.16
C VAL A 129 15.41 0.39 15.30
N VAL A 130 15.75 0.94 16.46
CA VAL A 130 15.89 0.17 17.70
C VAL A 130 14.66 0.43 18.56
N LEU A 131 13.87 -0.59 18.82
CA LEU A 131 12.67 -0.50 19.65
C LEU A 131 13.03 -0.46 21.14
N ALA A 132 12.09 0.01 21.98
CA ALA A 132 12.28 0.07 23.43
C ALA A 132 12.65 -1.29 24.05
N ASN A 133 12.13 -2.39 23.50
CA ASN A 133 12.41 -3.77 23.92
C ASN A 133 13.74 -4.33 23.37
N GLY A 134 14.51 -3.55 22.60
CA GLY A 134 15.79 -3.97 22.02
C GLY A 134 15.69 -4.71 20.69
N VAL A 135 14.48 -4.91 20.16
CA VAL A 135 14.29 -5.43 18.80
C VAL A 135 14.80 -4.40 17.80
N VAL A 136 15.56 -4.89 16.81
CA VAL A 136 16.11 -4.07 15.74
C VAL A 136 15.34 -4.36 14.45
N TYR A 137 14.93 -3.30 13.78
CA TYR A 137 14.42 -3.32 12.41
C TYR A 137 15.46 -2.62 11.54
N ASP A 138 16.11 -3.39 10.68
CA ASP A 138 17.22 -2.94 9.85
C ASP A 138 16.97 -3.35 8.40
N VAL A 139 16.81 -2.37 7.53
CA VAL A 139 16.41 -2.55 6.12
C VAL A 139 17.29 -1.72 5.22
N ASP A 140 17.77 -2.35 4.16
CA ASP A 140 18.51 -1.71 3.07
C ASP A 140 17.70 -1.78 1.77
N LEU A 141 17.49 -0.61 1.16
CA LEU A 141 16.89 -0.41 -0.16
C LEU A 141 17.97 0.07 -1.12
N THR A 142 18.45 -0.84 -1.96
CA THR A 142 19.51 -0.56 -2.94
C THR A 142 18.97 -0.63 -4.36
N ASN A 143 19.77 -0.17 -5.32
CA ASN A 143 19.48 -0.28 -6.75
C ASN A 143 18.06 0.17 -7.16
N VAL A 144 17.58 1.27 -6.57
CA VAL A 144 16.32 1.88 -7.01
C VAL A 144 16.53 2.48 -8.39
N VAL A 145 15.96 1.84 -9.40
CA VAL A 145 16.06 2.26 -10.79
C VAL A 145 14.65 2.47 -11.34
N PRO A 146 14.31 3.70 -11.74
CA PRO A 146 13.08 3.97 -12.46
C PRO A 146 13.02 3.13 -13.74
N ILE A 147 11.92 2.40 -13.95
CA ILE A 147 11.72 1.62 -15.17
C ILE A 147 11.27 2.60 -16.25
N HIS A 148 12.23 3.11 -17.02
CA HIS A 148 12.08 4.08 -18.11
C HIS A 148 11.06 5.20 -17.81
N GLN A 149 11.57 6.39 -17.46
CA GLN A 149 10.77 7.60 -17.61
C GLN A 149 10.46 7.75 -19.11
N VAL A 150 9.26 7.34 -19.52
CA VAL A 150 8.68 7.90 -20.74
C VAL A 150 8.82 9.41 -20.60
N SER A 151 9.47 10.03 -21.58
CA SER A 151 9.59 11.50 -21.67
C SER A 151 8.25 12.15 -21.33
N PRO A 152 8.22 13.40 -20.82
CA PRO A 152 6.97 14.09 -20.51
C PRO A 152 6.21 14.39 -21.81
N LEU A 153 5.62 13.36 -22.40
CA LEU A 153 4.41 13.48 -23.16
C LEU A 153 3.38 13.99 -22.17
N THR A 154 2.57 14.91 -22.65
CA THR A 154 1.49 15.63 -21.99
C THR A 154 0.36 14.71 -21.46
N ASN A 155 0.65 13.44 -21.13
CA ASN A 155 -0.18 12.53 -20.38
C ASN A 155 0.13 12.69 -18.90
N ARG A 156 -0.58 13.59 -18.23
CA ARG A 156 -0.71 13.50 -16.78
C ARG A 156 -1.25 12.11 -16.48
N ASN A 157 -0.45 11.27 -15.83
CA ASN A 157 -0.97 10.05 -15.24
C ASN A 157 -2.21 10.46 -14.42
N PRO A 158 -3.37 9.85 -14.68
CA PRO A 158 -4.58 10.18 -13.94
C PRO A 158 -4.27 10.01 -12.45
N THR A 159 -4.65 11.01 -11.65
CA THR A 159 -4.65 10.88 -10.19
C THR A 159 -5.44 9.62 -9.80
N PRO A 160 -5.22 9.03 -8.62
CA PRO A 160 -5.95 7.83 -8.23
C PRO A 160 -7.48 7.97 -8.35
N ILE A 161 -8.04 9.14 -7.98
CA ILE A 161 -9.48 9.40 -8.18
C ILE A 161 -9.88 9.51 -9.66
N GLN A 162 -9.00 10.01 -10.54
CA GLN A 162 -9.22 10.00 -11.99
C GLN A 162 -9.15 8.57 -12.55
N GLN A 163 -8.32 7.69 -11.98
CA GLN A 163 -8.29 6.27 -12.36
C GLN A 163 -9.61 5.58 -12.05
N VAL A 164 -10.20 5.83 -10.87
CA VAL A 164 -11.55 5.36 -10.51
C VAL A 164 -12.57 5.80 -11.56
N ALA A 165 -12.57 7.09 -11.90
CA ALA A 165 -13.52 7.65 -12.87
C ALA A 165 -13.35 7.08 -14.28
N GLN A 166 -12.10 6.86 -14.72
CA GLN A 166 -11.80 6.25 -16.02
C GLN A 166 -12.22 4.78 -16.07
N ALA A 167 -11.91 4.02 -15.03
CA ALA A 167 -12.27 2.61 -14.91
C ALA A 167 -13.80 2.42 -14.88
N GLU A 168 -14.51 3.27 -14.14
CA GLU A 168 -15.97 3.29 -14.10
C GLU A 168 -16.60 3.68 -15.45
N ALA A 169 -16.03 4.68 -16.13
CA ALA A 169 -16.49 5.06 -17.47
C ALA A 169 -16.27 3.90 -18.47
N GLN A 170 -15.14 3.20 -18.37
CA GLN A 170 -14.87 2.01 -19.17
C GLN A 170 -15.90 0.92 -18.88
N TRP A 171 -16.17 0.60 -17.61
CA TRP A 171 -17.20 -0.37 -17.21
C TRP A 171 -18.57 -0.02 -17.79
N LYS A 172 -19.02 1.22 -17.61
CA LYS A 172 -20.31 1.71 -18.13
C LYS A 172 -20.38 1.61 -19.66
N SER A 173 -19.28 1.87 -20.36
CA SER A 173 -19.24 1.79 -21.83
C SER A 173 -19.43 0.38 -22.38
N LYS A 174 -19.23 -0.66 -21.56
CA LYS A 174 -19.41 -2.06 -21.98
C LYS A 174 -20.88 -2.49 -21.98
N HIS A 175 -21.77 -1.72 -21.36
CA HIS A 175 -23.20 -2.05 -21.27
C HIS A 175 -23.45 -3.48 -20.74
N ILE A 176 -22.68 -3.88 -19.72
CA ILE A 176 -22.80 -5.19 -19.07
C ILE A 176 -23.77 -5.06 -17.91
N TYR A 177 -24.93 -5.72 -18.02
CA TYR A 177 -25.99 -5.65 -17.00
C TYR A 177 -26.25 -6.99 -16.31
N ASN A 178 -25.81 -8.10 -16.91
CA ASN A 178 -25.90 -9.43 -16.34
C ASN A 178 -24.51 -10.04 -16.28
N TYR A 179 -24.08 -10.41 -15.09
CA TYR A 179 -22.75 -10.97 -14.87
C TYR A 179 -22.74 -11.76 -13.57
N ALA A 180 -21.75 -12.64 -13.43
CA ALA A 180 -21.44 -13.29 -12.17
C ALA A 180 -19.94 -13.19 -11.89
N TYR A 181 -19.58 -13.26 -10.62
CA TYR A 181 -18.20 -13.21 -10.17
C TYR A 181 -18.06 -13.86 -8.79
N VAL A 182 -16.84 -14.24 -8.44
CA VAL A 182 -16.50 -14.73 -7.10
C VAL A 182 -15.94 -13.56 -6.31
N TYR A 183 -16.53 -13.28 -5.16
CA TYR A 183 -16.14 -12.21 -4.25
C TYR A 183 -15.48 -12.79 -3.01
N ASN A 184 -14.27 -12.34 -2.71
CA ASN A 184 -13.57 -12.71 -1.49
C ASN A 184 -13.29 -11.45 -0.68
N ASN A 185 -13.49 -11.50 0.64
CA ASN A 185 -13.19 -10.38 1.53
C ASN A 185 -12.32 -10.88 2.68
N HIS A 186 -11.12 -10.35 2.74
CA HIS A 186 -10.05 -10.76 3.64
C HIS A 186 -10.00 -9.95 4.94
N GLY A 187 -10.99 -9.08 5.18
CA GLY A 187 -11.06 -8.29 6.40
C GLY A 187 -11.09 -9.13 7.68
N SER A 188 -10.82 -8.47 8.81
CA SER A 188 -10.79 -9.07 10.15
C SER A 188 -12.17 -9.32 10.77
N ASN A 189 -13.26 -9.10 10.05
CA ASN A 189 -14.60 -9.23 10.60
C ASN A 189 -14.95 -10.73 10.79
N PRO A 190 -15.40 -11.18 11.98
CA PRO A 190 -15.76 -12.58 12.22
C PRO A 190 -16.93 -13.08 11.35
N HIS A 191 -17.69 -12.21 10.69
CA HIS A 191 -18.67 -12.59 9.67
C HIS A 191 -18.04 -13.00 8.32
N ASN A 192 -16.72 -12.82 8.14
CA ASN A 192 -15.97 -13.20 6.95
C ASN A 192 -15.69 -14.72 6.85
N ILE A 193 -16.20 -15.54 7.78
CA ILE A 193 -16.01 -17.00 7.80
C ILE A 193 -16.75 -17.76 6.68
N VAL A 194 -17.53 -17.08 5.82
CA VAL A 194 -18.32 -17.74 4.77
C VAL A 194 -17.96 -17.31 3.35
N TYR A 195 -16.84 -16.61 3.17
CA TYR A 195 -16.24 -16.37 1.86
C TYR A 195 -15.53 -17.64 1.32
N PRO A 196 -15.36 -17.77 -0.01
CA PRO A 196 -15.77 -16.83 -1.06
C PRO A 196 -17.29 -16.86 -1.34
N TRP A 197 -17.80 -15.80 -1.93
CA TRP A 197 -19.19 -15.69 -2.35
C TRP A 197 -19.33 -15.77 -3.87
N ASP A 198 -20.24 -16.61 -4.35
CA ASP A 198 -20.67 -16.61 -5.75
C ASP A 198 -21.75 -15.55 -5.94
N VAL A 199 -21.37 -14.41 -6.52
CA VAL A 199 -22.27 -13.28 -6.76
C VAL A 199 -22.82 -13.33 -8.18
N THR A 200 -24.13 -13.20 -8.33
CA THR A 200 -24.80 -13.02 -9.62
C THR A 200 -25.54 -11.70 -9.62
N VAL A 201 -25.25 -10.86 -10.61
CA VAL A 201 -25.92 -9.58 -10.84
C VAL A 201 -26.83 -9.70 -12.06
N ARG A 202 -28.08 -9.26 -11.91
CA ARG A 202 -29.08 -9.20 -12.98
C ARG A 202 -29.62 -7.79 -13.17
N ASN A 203 -29.81 -7.40 -14.42
CA ASN A 203 -30.33 -6.07 -14.81
C ASN A 203 -29.58 -4.88 -14.17
N GLY A 204 -28.28 -5.05 -13.88
CA GLY A 204 -27.38 -4.03 -13.31
C GLY A 204 -27.63 -3.64 -11.85
N ASN A 205 -28.75 -4.04 -11.24
CA ASN A 205 -29.15 -3.52 -9.92
C ASN A 205 -29.50 -4.61 -8.89
N GLN A 206 -29.53 -5.88 -9.30
CA GLN A 206 -29.91 -6.98 -8.40
C GLN A 206 -28.75 -7.94 -8.25
N ALA A 207 -28.01 -7.81 -7.15
CA ALA A 207 -27.02 -8.79 -6.75
C ALA A 207 -27.67 -9.83 -5.82
N SER A 208 -27.42 -11.10 -6.11
CA SER A 208 -27.66 -12.20 -5.18
C SER A 208 -26.36 -12.99 -5.00
N GLY A 209 -26.19 -13.60 -3.84
CA GLY A 209 -24.95 -14.25 -3.47
C GLY A 209 -25.21 -15.59 -2.83
N LYS A 210 -24.31 -16.54 -3.07
CA LYS A 210 -24.22 -17.78 -2.29
C LYS A 210 -22.88 -17.84 -1.59
N ASP A 211 -22.87 -18.34 -0.36
CA ASP A 211 -21.66 -18.54 0.42
C ASP A 211 -20.89 -19.79 -0.04
N GLY A 212 -19.71 -20.06 0.53
CA GLY A 212 -18.91 -21.26 0.21
C GLY A 212 -19.61 -22.60 0.49
N ASN A 213 -20.72 -22.59 1.25
CA ASN A 213 -21.57 -23.75 1.52
C ASN A 213 -22.82 -23.79 0.62
N HIS A 214 -22.91 -22.91 -0.38
CA HIS A 214 -24.02 -22.72 -1.30
C HIS A 214 -25.33 -22.22 -0.64
N ASN A 215 -25.28 -21.71 0.59
CA ASN A 215 -26.44 -21.07 1.20
C ASN A 215 -26.61 -19.67 0.63
N GLN A 216 -27.86 -19.24 0.47
CA GLN A 216 -28.15 -17.90 -0.01
C GLN A 216 -27.85 -16.85 1.06
N ILE A 217 -27.21 -15.76 0.66
CA ILE A 217 -26.85 -14.64 1.53
C ILE A 217 -27.99 -13.64 1.54
N PHE A 218 -28.55 -13.40 2.72
CA PHE A 218 -29.66 -12.45 2.94
C PHE A 218 -29.33 -11.36 3.96
N TYR A 219 -28.10 -11.37 4.50
CA TYR A 219 -27.66 -10.52 5.60
C TYR A 219 -26.54 -9.57 5.16
N GLU A 220 -26.28 -8.54 5.96
CA GLU A 220 -25.19 -7.60 5.73
C GLU A 220 -23.81 -8.21 6.11
N PRO A 221 -22.75 -7.96 5.33
CA PRO A 221 -22.77 -7.17 4.08
C PRO A 221 -23.48 -7.90 2.95
N HIS A 222 -24.37 -7.23 2.23
CA HIS A 222 -25.03 -7.85 1.08
C HIS A 222 -24.06 -8.02 -0.11
N PRO A 223 -24.30 -8.99 -1.01
CA PRO A 223 -23.56 -9.11 -2.26
C PRO A 223 -23.62 -7.79 -3.04
N GLN A 224 -22.46 -7.26 -3.47
CA GLN A 224 -22.40 -5.93 -4.07
C GLN A 224 -22.48 -5.99 -5.61
N THR A 225 -22.95 -4.92 -6.25
CA THR A 225 -22.75 -4.68 -7.69
C THR A 225 -21.40 -4.00 -7.94
N MET A 226 -20.92 -4.00 -9.20
CA MET A 226 -19.72 -3.23 -9.56
C MET A 226 -19.90 -1.74 -9.30
N GLU A 227 -21.09 -1.20 -9.53
CA GLU A 227 -21.47 0.18 -9.23
C GLU A 227 -21.31 0.51 -7.73
N GLU A 228 -21.73 -0.40 -6.86
CA GLU A 228 -21.59 -0.26 -5.40
C GLU A 228 -20.13 -0.34 -4.96
N LEU A 229 -19.32 -1.19 -5.59
CA LEU A 229 -17.88 -1.27 -5.33
C LEU A 229 -17.16 0.02 -5.77
N PHE A 230 -17.47 0.57 -6.94
CA PHE A 230 -16.97 1.89 -7.34
C PHE A 230 -17.40 2.98 -6.36
N GLN A 231 -18.65 2.95 -5.89
CA GLN A 231 -19.13 3.92 -4.89
C GLN A 231 -18.37 3.80 -3.57
N ARG A 232 -18.09 2.58 -3.10
CA ARG A 232 -17.27 2.33 -1.91
C ARG A 232 -15.88 2.95 -2.05
N ILE A 233 -15.21 2.75 -3.19
CA ILE A 233 -13.88 3.32 -3.46
C ILE A 233 -13.94 4.85 -3.47
N ARG A 234 -14.93 5.47 -4.12
CA ARG A 234 -15.12 6.93 -4.11
C ARG A 234 -15.36 7.48 -2.70
N ASN A 235 -16.17 6.78 -1.91
CA ASN A 235 -16.42 7.15 -0.52
C ASN A 235 -15.15 7.10 0.33
N ALA A 236 -14.27 6.13 0.11
CA ALA A 236 -12.98 6.09 0.79
C ALA A 236 -12.10 7.30 0.45
N TYR A 237 -12.06 7.73 -0.82
CA TYR A 237 -11.35 8.95 -1.21
C TYR A 237 -11.97 10.21 -0.57
N SER A 238 -13.30 10.33 -0.56
CA SER A 238 -13.98 11.51 0.02
C SER A 238 -13.85 11.58 1.54
N GLN A 239 -13.72 10.43 2.20
CA GLN A 239 -13.43 10.32 3.64
C GLN A 239 -11.93 10.44 3.97
N HIS A 240 -11.10 10.73 2.97
CA HIS A 240 -9.64 10.84 3.11
C HIS A 240 -9.00 9.60 3.73
N ALA A 241 -9.45 8.40 3.37
CA ALA A 241 -8.89 7.16 3.89
C ALA A 241 -7.35 7.16 3.82
N LYS A 242 -6.72 6.67 4.89
CA LYS A 242 -5.26 6.67 5.09
C LYS A 242 -4.50 6.05 3.92
N PHE A 243 -5.06 4.99 3.33
CA PHE A 243 -4.48 4.29 2.19
C PHE A 243 -5.58 3.71 1.31
N ILE A 244 -5.45 3.84 0.00
CA ILE A 244 -6.35 3.26 -0.99
C ILE A 244 -5.49 2.72 -2.13
N GLU A 245 -5.63 1.44 -2.43
CA GLU A 245 -5.02 0.77 -3.57
C GLU A 245 -6.09 -0.06 -4.26
N VAL A 246 -6.21 0.11 -5.58
CA VAL A 246 -7.21 -0.61 -6.38
C VAL A 246 -6.56 -1.05 -7.68
N ARG A 247 -6.72 -2.32 -8.02
CA ARG A 247 -6.40 -2.84 -9.35
C ARG A 247 -7.68 -2.96 -10.15
N TYR A 248 -7.68 -2.45 -11.38
CA TYR A 248 -8.81 -2.54 -12.29
C TYR A 248 -8.53 -3.53 -13.41
N ASN A 249 -9.56 -4.29 -13.80
CA ASN A 249 -9.52 -5.14 -14.98
C ASN A 249 -9.28 -4.29 -16.23
N LYS A 250 -8.25 -4.62 -17.01
CA LYS A 250 -7.85 -3.83 -18.18
C LYS A 250 -8.85 -3.86 -19.33
N VAL A 251 -9.69 -4.90 -19.42
CA VAL A 251 -10.63 -5.10 -20.54
C VAL A 251 -11.97 -4.43 -20.24
N TYR A 252 -12.51 -4.64 -19.06
CA TYR A 252 -13.85 -4.24 -18.66
C TYR A 252 -13.88 -3.07 -17.67
N GLY A 253 -12.77 -2.75 -17.00
CA GLY A 253 -12.67 -1.61 -16.08
C GLY A 253 -13.19 -1.86 -14.66
N PHE A 254 -13.78 -3.01 -14.34
CA PHE A 254 -14.24 -3.30 -12.97
C PHE A 254 -13.05 -3.48 -12.00
N PRO A 255 -13.21 -3.23 -10.68
CA PRO A 255 -12.16 -3.46 -9.70
C PRO A 255 -11.90 -4.97 -9.49
N GLU A 256 -10.66 -5.41 -9.61
CA GLU A 256 -10.21 -6.79 -9.36
C GLU A 256 -9.71 -6.97 -7.92
N ASP A 257 -8.93 -6.01 -7.41
CA ASP A 257 -8.52 -5.96 -6.00
C ASP A 257 -8.84 -4.59 -5.43
N ILE A 258 -9.29 -4.55 -4.18
CA ILE A 258 -9.59 -3.33 -3.45
C ILE A 258 -9.00 -3.43 -2.06
N PHE A 259 -8.04 -2.57 -1.76
CA PHE A 259 -7.45 -2.46 -0.43
C PHE A 259 -7.56 -1.03 0.09
N ILE A 260 -8.33 -0.85 1.16
CA ILE A 260 -8.62 0.45 1.77
C ILE A 260 -8.31 0.37 3.25
N VAL A 261 -7.54 1.34 3.74
CA VAL A 261 -7.32 1.57 5.18
C VAL A 261 -7.91 2.92 5.52
N TYR A 262 -8.99 2.92 6.31
CA TYR A 262 -9.66 4.13 6.80
C TYR A 262 -8.86 4.79 7.93
N ASN A 263 -9.25 6.02 8.32
CA ASN A 263 -8.57 6.77 9.37
C ASN A 263 -8.97 6.34 10.80
N ASP A 264 -9.95 5.45 10.93
CA ASP A 264 -10.52 5.07 12.22
C ASP A 264 -9.67 4.01 12.93
N GLN A 265 -9.70 3.99 14.27
CA GLN A 265 -8.99 3.00 15.08
C GLN A 265 -9.81 1.74 15.38
N THR A 266 -10.90 1.49 14.65
CA THR A 266 -11.76 0.32 14.85
C THR A 266 -11.19 -0.92 14.13
N PRO A 267 -11.50 -2.14 14.59
CA PRO A 267 -11.09 -3.38 13.91
C PRO A 267 -11.61 -3.52 12.46
N ASP A 268 -12.65 -2.76 12.09
CA ASP A 268 -13.20 -2.69 10.73
C ASP A 268 -12.56 -1.58 9.88
N ALA A 269 -11.43 -1.01 10.32
CA ALA A 269 -10.75 0.08 9.61
C ALA A 269 -10.06 -0.36 8.31
N THR A 270 -10.07 -1.65 7.97
CA THR A 270 -9.51 -2.17 6.72
C THR A 270 -10.59 -2.88 5.91
N TYR A 271 -10.72 -2.50 4.65
CA TYR A 271 -11.51 -3.22 3.66
C TYR A 271 -10.55 -3.81 2.63
N ASP A 272 -10.55 -5.13 2.52
CA ASP A 272 -9.69 -5.90 1.62
C ASP A 272 -10.57 -6.90 0.86
N ALA A 273 -10.72 -6.69 -0.44
CA ALA A 273 -11.58 -7.51 -1.27
C ALA A 273 -10.94 -7.86 -2.62
N GLU A 274 -11.21 -9.08 -3.08
CA GLU A 274 -10.76 -9.62 -4.36
C GLU A 274 -11.98 -10.10 -5.17
N ILE A 275 -11.99 -9.77 -6.47
CA ILE A 275 -12.97 -10.25 -7.45
C ILE A 275 -12.28 -11.16 -8.45
N THR A 276 -12.77 -12.39 -8.54
CA THR A 276 -12.28 -13.40 -9.49
C THR A 276 -13.42 -14.02 -10.29
N ASN A 277 -13.08 -14.85 -11.28
CA ASN A 277 -14.03 -15.63 -12.08
C ASN A 277 -15.18 -14.81 -12.69
N PHE A 278 -14.90 -13.55 -13.09
CA PHE A 278 -15.89 -12.68 -13.71
C PHE A 278 -16.35 -13.26 -15.05
N VAL A 279 -17.66 -13.41 -15.21
CA VAL A 279 -18.32 -13.92 -16.41
C VAL A 279 -19.55 -13.08 -16.76
N ILE A 280 -19.69 -12.75 -18.03
CA ILE A 280 -20.89 -12.07 -18.57
C ILE A 280 -21.96 -13.14 -18.83
N GLN A 281 -23.22 -12.84 -18.48
CA GLN A 281 -24.37 -13.75 -18.64
C GLN A 281 -25.32 -13.33 -19.75
#